data_AF-A0A2H1KKE2-F1
#
_entry.id   AF-A0A2H1KKE2-F1
#
_cell.length_a   1.000
_cell.length_b   1.000
_cell.length_c   1.000
_cell.angle_alpha   90.00
_cell.angle_beta   90.00
_cell.angle_gamma   90.00
#
_symmetry.space_group_name_H-M   'P 1'
#
loop_
_entity.id
_entity.type
_entity.pdbx_description
1 polymer ?
#
loop_
_entity_poly.entity_id
_entity_poly.type
_entity_poly.pdbx_seq_one_letter_code
_entity_poly.pdbx_strand_id
1 'polypeptide(L)' 'MRKFLLTSGVGLIVVGAAMYASGLYDNSKPTGGGANIGAGILAVLGEALGIIGLCAVVASAITALIVWLRKRSSARG' A
#
# COMPACT_ATOMS: atom_id res chain seq x y z
N MET A 1 -9.71 9.11 -13.02
CA MET A 1 -9.48 7.74 -12.50
C MET A 1 -8.00 7.44 -12.19
N ARG A 2 -7.04 7.62 -13.11
CA ARG A 2 -5.62 7.26 -12.86
C ARG A 2 -4.95 7.97 -11.67
N LYS A 3 -5.20 9.28 -11.50
CA LYS A 3 -4.66 10.04 -10.35
C LYS A 3 -5.20 9.53 -9.02
N PHE A 4 -6.51 9.24 -8.98
CA PHE A 4 -7.20 8.75 -7.80
C PHE A 4 -6.63 7.40 -7.32
N LEU A 5 -6.42 6.47 -8.25
CA LEU A 5 -5.91 5.12 -7.94
C LEU A 5 -4.47 5.13 -7.43
N LEU A 6 -3.65 6.06 -7.95
CA LEU A 6 -2.29 6.28 -7.48
C LEU A 6 -2.26 6.96 -6.10
N THR A 7 -3.07 8.00 -5.88
CA THR A 7 -3.15 8.68 -4.58
C THR A 7 -3.73 7.79 -3.49
N SER A 8 -4.77 7.00 -3.81
CA SER A 8 -5.35 6.04 -2.87
C SER A 8 -4.38 4.89 -2.59
N GLY A 9 -3.65 4.42 -3.61
CA GLY A 9 -2.61 3.39 -3.43
C GLY A 9 -1.49 3.84 -2.50
N VAL A 10 -0.96 5.05 -2.71
CA VAL A 10 0.05 5.64 -1.81
C VAL A 10 -0.50 5.84 -0.40
N GLY A 11 -1.74 6.31 -0.27
CA GLY A 11 -2.40 6.46 1.02
C GLY A 11 -2.52 5.14 1.77
N LEU A 12 -2.92 4.06 1.09
CA LEU A 12 -3.00 2.72 1.67
C LEU A 12 -1.63 2.18 2.11
N ILE A 13 -0.57 2.46 1.35
CA ILE A 13 0.80 2.09 1.75
C ILE A 13 1.20 2.82 3.05
N VAL A 14 0.96 4.13 3.13
CA VAL A 14 1.31 4.92 4.32
C VAL A 14 0.52 4.46 5.54
N VAL A 15 -0.79 4.27 5.40
CA VAL A 15 -1.65 3.78 6.49
C VAL A 15 -1.25 2.37 6.91
N GLY A 16 -1.01 1.48 5.95
CA GLY A 16 -0.55 0.12 6.22
C GLY A 16 0.78 0.08 6.96
N ALA A 17 1.76 0.87 6.54
CA ALA A 17 3.06 0.99 7.20
C ALA A 17 2.93 1.54 8.63
N ALA A 18 2.07 2.54 8.86
CA ALA A 18 1.82 3.09 10.19
C ALA A 18 1.15 2.07 11.13
N MET A 19 0.20 1.29 10.63
CA MET A 19 -0.45 0.21 11.39
C MET A 19 0.54 -0.91 11.70
N TYR A 20 1.38 -1.29 10.73
CA TYR A 20 2.42 -2.29 10.92
C TYR A 20 3.42 -1.88 11.99
N ALA A 21 3.96 -0.66 11.89
CA ALA A 21 4.88 -0.11 12.87
C ALA A 21 4.27 0.00 14.28
N SER A 22 3.00 0.42 14.37
CA SER A 22 2.28 0.51 15.65
C SER A 22 2.09 -0.87 16.27
N GLY A 23 1.69 -1.86 15.47
CA GLY A 23 1.53 -3.25 15.93
C GLY A 23 2.85 -3.87 16.39
N LEU A 24 3.96 -3.60 15.71
CA LEU A 24 5.28 -4.04 16.16
C LEU A 24 5.73 -3.33 17.44
N TYR A 25 5.49 -2.02 17.53
CA TYR A 25 5.84 -1.23 18.71
C TYR A 25 5.08 -1.71 19.95
N ASP A 26 3.79 -2.01 19.83
CA ASP A 26 3.01 -2.52 20.95
C ASP A 26 3.39 -3.96 21.32
N ASN A 27 3.76 -4.81 20.36
CA ASN A 27 4.32 -6.14 20.64
C ASN A 27 5.68 -6.10 21.35
N SER A 28 6.44 -5.01 21.20
CA SER A 28 7.76 -4.86 21.84
C SER A 28 7.69 -4.49 23.32
N LYS A 29 6.50 -4.13 23.82
CA LYS A 29 6.29 -3.76 25.23
C LYS A 29 5.94 -4.99 26.07
N PRO A 30 6.29 -5.01 27.37
CA PRO A 30 5.89 -6.07 28.29
C PRO A 30 4.41 -5.88 28.68
N THR A 31 3.50 -6.07 27.73
CA THR A 31 2.05 -5.99 27.95
C THR A 31 1.45 -7.40 28.09
N GLY A 32 0.40 -7.55 28.90
CA GLY A 32 -0.27 -8.85 29.10
C GLY A 32 -0.77 -9.46 27.78
N GLY A 33 -0.91 -10.80 27.73
CA GLY A 33 -1.09 -11.56 26.48
C GLY A 33 -2.18 -11.09 25.51
N GLY A 34 -3.24 -10.44 25.99
CA GLY A 34 -4.29 -9.86 25.12
C GLY A 34 -3.80 -8.66 24.29
N ALA A 35 -2.88 -7.85 24.81
CA ALA A 35 -2.30 -6.72 24.09
C ALA A 35 -1.38 -7.18 22.95
N ASN A 36 -0.63 -8.28 23.12
CA ASN A 36 0.19 -8.87 22.06
C ASN A 36 -0.65 -9.42 20.91
N ILE A 37 -1.82 -10.02 21.18
CA ILE A 37 -2.71 -10.52 20.13
C ILE A 37 -3.26 -9.36 19.30
N GLY A 38 -3.74 -8.29 19.96
CA GLY A 38 -4.24 -7.09 19.27
C GLY A 38 -3.16 -6.42 18.42
N ALA A 39 -1.95 -6.30 18.96
CA ALA A 39 -0.80 -5.73 18.27
C ALA A 39 -0.35 -6.59 17.07
N GLY A 40 -0.42 -7.92 17.18
CA GLY A 40 -0.14 -8.84 16.07
C GLY A 40 -1.17 -8.72 14.93
N ILE A 41 -2.46 -8.64 15.26
CA ILE A 41 -3.53 -8.43 14.26
C ILE A 41 -3.33 -7.08 13.56
N LEU A 42 -3.00 -6.02 14.31
CA LEU A 42 -2.75 -4.70 13.75
C LEU A 42 -1.57 -4.71 12.77
N ALA A 43 -0.51 -5.48 13.08
CA ALA A 43 0.62 -5.65 12.19
C ALA A 43 0.22 -6.35 10.88
N VAL A 44 -0.49 -7.47 10.95
CA VAL A 44 -0.96 -8.22 9.76
C VAL A 44 -1.89 -7.37 8.89
N LEU A 45 -2.80 -6.59 9.50
CA LEU A 45 -3.67 -5.67 8.77
C LEU A 45 -2.87 -4.56 8.08
N GLY A 46 -1.82 -4.05 8.74
CA GLY A 46 -0.91 -3.06 8.16
C GLY A 46 -0.20 -3.57 6.91
N GLU A 47 0.34 -4.79 6.96
CA GLU A 47 0.93 -5.46 5.81
C GLU A 47 -0.08 -5.64 4.66
N ALA A 48 -1.27 -6.16 4.97
CA ALA A 48 -2.30 -6.39 3.96
C ALA A 48 -2.70 -5.09 3.22
N LEU A 49 -2.92 -4.00 3.96
CA LEU A 49 -3.20 -2.69 3.38
C LEU A 49 -2.03 -2.16 2.56
N GLY A 50 -0.80 -2.37 3.03
CA GLY A 50 0.42 -2.02 2.29
C GLY A 50 0.51 -2.71 0.94
N ILE A 51 0.26 -4.03 0.89
CA ILE A 51 0.27 -4.82 -0.34
C ILE A 51 -0.82 -4.35 -1.31
N ILE A 52 -2.04 -4.11 -0.81
CA ILE A 52 -3.15 -3.61 -1.65
C ILE A 52 -2.79 -2.24 -2.26
N GLY A 53 -2.22 -1.35 -1.45
CA GLY A 53 -1.76 -0.04 -1.90
C GLY A 53 -0.66 -0.15 -2.97
N LEU A 54 0.31 -1.05 -2.77
CA LEU A 54 1.37 -1.32 -3.75
C LEU A 54 0.79 -1.81 -5.09
N CYS A 55 -0.15 -2.75 -5.07
CA CYS A 55 -0.83 -3.24 -6.27
C CYS A 55 -1.52 -2.10 -7.04
N ALA A 56 -2.20 -1.19 -6.34
CA ALA A 56 -2.85 -0.03 -6.95
C ALA A 56 -1.82 0.92 -7.61
N VAL A 57 -0.68 1.17 -6.97
CA VAL A 57 0.40 1.99 -7.54
C VAL A 57 0.99 1.33 -8.79
N VAL A 58 1.28 0.03 -8.73
CA VAL A 58 1.84 -0.73 -9.86
C VAL A 58 0.87 -0.73 -11.05
N ALA A 59 -0.41 -1.02 -10.83
CA ALA A 59 -1.42 -0.97 -11.88
C ALA A 59 -1.52 0.42 -12.54
N SER A 60 -1.44 1.47 -11.72
CA SER A 60 -1.43 2.86 -12.20
C SER A 60 -0.21 3.18 -13.06
N ALA A 61 0.97 2.68 -12.67
CA ALA A 61 2.22 2.85 -13.41
C ALA A 61 2.17 2.12 -14.77
N ILE A 62 1.71 0.86 -14.79
CA ILE A 62 1.52 0.08 -16.02
C ILE A 62 0.56 0.80 -16.96
N THR A 63 -0.57 1.28 -16.45
CA THR A 63 -1.56 2.03 -17.25
C THR A 63 -0.95 3.30 -17.85
N ALA A 64 -0.13 4.02 -17.07
CA ALA A 64 0.56 5.22 -17.56
C ALA A 64 1.58 4.88 -18.67
N LEU A 65 2.34 3.80 -18.51
CA LEU A 65 3.29 3.31 -19.50
C LEU A 65 2.59 2.92 -20.80
N ILE A 66 1.49 2.17 -20.73
CA ILE A 66 0.70 1.76 -21.90
C ILE A 66 0.21 2.99 -22.68
N VAL A 67 -0.35 3.99 -21.98
CA VAL A 67 -0.83 5.22 -22.62
C VAL A 67 0.31 5.97 -23.29
N TRP A 68 1.47 6.04 -22.65
CA TRP A 68 2.65 6.70 -23.20
C TRP A 68 3.19 5.99 -24.44
N LEU A 69 3.29 4.65 -24.41
CA LEU A 69 3.72 3.85 -25.57
C LEU A 69 2.76 4.00 -26.76
N ARG A 70 1.44 3.97 -26.51
CA ARG A 70 0.43 4.20 -27.56
C ARG A 70 0.59 5.57 -28.22
N LYS A 71 0.78 6.63 -27.42
CA LYS A 71 1.02 7.98 -27.95
C LYS A 71 2.29 8.06 -28.79
N ARG A 72 3.38 7.40 -28.36
CA ARG A 72 4.64 7.35 -29.14
C ARG A 72 4.49 6.61 -30.46
N SER A 73 3.75 5.50 -30.48
CA SER A 73 3.49 4.73 -31.69
C SER A 73 2.70 5.56 -32.71
N SER A 74 1.63 6.23 -32.25
CA SER A 74 0.78 7.07 -33.10
C SER A 74 1.47 8.32 -33.67
N ALA A 75 2.57 8.78 -33.08
CA ALA A 75 3.33 9.94 -33.57
C ALA A 75 4.38 9.55 -34.63
N ARG A 76 4.56 8.25 -34.91
CA ARG A 76 5.54 7.71 -35.87
C ARG A 76 4.90 7.12 -37.14
N GLY A 77 3.57 7.03 -37.20
CA GLY A 77 2.80 6.65 -38.40
C GLY A 77 2.10 7.87 -38.96
#